data_AF-A0A2G6L3T1-F1
#
_entry.id   AF-A0A2G6L3T1-F1
#
_cell.length_a   1.000
_cell.length_b   1.000
_cell.length_c   1.000
_cell.angle_alpha   90.00
_cell.angle_beta   90.00
_cell.angle_gamma   90.00
#
_symmetry.space_group_name_H-M   'P 1'
#
loop_
_entity.id
_entity.type
_entity.pdbx_description
1 polymer ?
#
loop_
_entity_poly.entity_id
_entity_poly.type
_entity_poly.pdbx_seq_one_letter_code
_entity_poly.pdbx_strand_id
1 'polypeptide(L)' 'MLDQVDMDDIADLPPLYHPLEIDQPLRDDIADSNIDRDAIQAGAPLVESGLFLVPKVIE' A
#
# COMPACT_ATOMS: atom_id res chain seq x y z
N MET A 1 30.31 7.90 2.58
CA MET A 1 29.35 8.98 2.19
C MET A 1 27.97 8.74 2.82
N LEU A 2 27.92 8.08 3.97
CA LEU A 2 26.74 7.97 4.84
C LEU A 2 27.08 8.35 6.29
N ASP A 3 28.31 8.81 6.54
CA ASP A 3 28.93 8.90 7.86
C ASP A 3 28.87 10.33 8.43
N GLN A 4 27.96 11.17 7.94
CA GLN A 4 27.86 12.58 8.34
C GLN A 4 26.84 12.84 9.44
N VAL A 5 26.09 11.82 9.86
CA VAL A 5 25.10 11.93 10.94
C VAL A 5 25.59 11.10 12.11
N ASP A 6 25.82 11.75 13.24
CA ASP A 6 26.05 11.09 14.51
C ASP A 6 24.68 10.65 15.08
N MET A 7 24.56 9.38 15.46
CA MET A 7 23.32 8.84 16.01
C MET A 7 23.11 9.28 17.46
N ASP A 8 24.19 9.59 18.17
CA ASP A 8 24.12 10.09 19.54
C ASP A 8 23.48 11.50 19.58
N ASP A 9 23.68 12.31 18.52
CA ASP A 9 23.11 13.66 18.40
C ASP A 9 21.57 13.66 18.21
N ILE A 10 20.99 12.54 17.79
CA ILE A 10 19.56 12.42 17.46
C ILE A 10 18.84 11.31 18.23
N ALA A 11 19.51 10.68 19.21
CA ALA A 11 18.99 9.53 19.95
C ALA A 11 17.64 9.80 20.64
N ASP A 12 17.41 11.05 21.06
CA ASP A 12 16.20 11.49 21.75
C ASP A 12 15.18 12.20 20.83
N LEU A 13 15.50 12.36 19.53
CA LEU A 13 14.59 13.01 18.59
C LEU A 13 13.59 11.99 18.04
N PRO A 14 12.27 12.26 18.12
CA PRO A 14 11.30 11.42 17.45
C PRO A 14 11.48 11.52 15.92
N PRO A 15 11.38 10.41 15.18
CA PRO A 15 11.51 10.43 13.74
C PRO A 15 10.34 11.20 13.10
N LEU A 16 10.64 11.92 12.03
CA LEU A 16 9.62 12.60 11.24
C LEU A 16 8.99 11.62 10.26
N TYR A 17 7.76 11.17 10.53
CA TYR A 17 7.04 10.22 9.68
C TYR A 17 6.43 10.85 8.43
N HIS A 18 5.90 12.06 8.57
CA HIS A 18 5.30 12.84 7.49
C HIS A 18 5.65 14.31 7.67
N PRO A 19 5.97 15.04 6.58
CA PRO A 19 6.41 16.45 6.66
C PRO A 19 5.27 17.42 7.02
N LEU A 20 4.02 16.99 6.84
CA LEU A 20 2.84 17.74 7.23
C LEU A 20 2.27 17.16 8.53
N GLU A 21 1.86 18.05 9.43
CA GLU A 21 1.08 17.68 10.60
C GLU A 21 -0.38 17.51 10.15
N ILE A 22 -0.79 16.26 9.95
CA ILE A 22 -2.14 15.91 9.54
C ILE A 22 -2.69 14.84 10.48
N ASP A 23 -3.95 15.01 10.87
CA ASP A 23 -4.69 13.94 11.51
C ASP A 23 -5.02 12.85 10.48
N GLN A 24 -5.22 11.62 10.96
CA GLN A 24 -5.62 10.50 10.10
C GLN A 24 -7.01 10.79 9.48
N PRO A 25 -7.12 10.98 8.15
CA PRO A 25 -8.43 11.13 7.54
C PRO A 25 -9.21 9.82 7.69
N LEU A 26 -10.45 9.95 8.14
CA LEU A 26 -11.39 8.84 8.19
C LEU A 26 -12.20 8.81 6.90
N ARG A 27 -12.51 7.61 6.43
CA ARG A 27 -13.43 7.38 5.31
C ARG A 27 -14.80 7.05 5.87
N ASP A 28 -15.85 7.68 5.34
CA ASP A 28 -17.22 7.34 5.67
C ASP A 28 -17.53 5.87 5.37
N ASP A 29 -18.36 5.24 6.20
CA ASP A 29 -18.78 3.85 6.03
C ASP A 29 -19.90 3.74 4.99
N ILE A 30 -19.55 4.06 3.75
CA ILE A 30 -20.45 4.01 2.60
C ILE A 30 -19.88 2.99 1.61
N ALA A 31 -20.73 2.04 1.22
CA ALA A 31 -20.39 1.05 0.21
C ALA A 31 -20.35 1.70 -1.18
N ASP A 32 -19.30 1.40 -1.95
CA ASP A 32 -19.21 1.76 -3.37
C ASP A 32 -19.51 0.51 -4.21
N SER A 33 -20.52 0.61 -5.08
CA SER A 33 -20.95 -0.49 -5.96
C SER A 33 -20.35 -0.42 -7.36
N ASN A 34 -19.52 0.58 -7.67
CA ASN A 34 -18.95 0.77 -9.00
C ASN A 34 -17.70 -0.10 -9.22
N ILE A 35 -17.89 -1.41 -9.34
CA ILE A 35 -16.81 -2.35 -9.63
C ILE A 35 -16.91 -2.80 -11.09
N ASP A 36 -16.10 -2.20 -11.96
CA ASP A 36 -15.97 -2.62 -13.36
C ASP A 36 -15.02 -3.82 -13.45
N ARG A 37 -15.59 -5.02 -13.39
CA ARG A 37 -14.83 -6.28 -13.43
C ARG A 37 -13.99 -6.40 -14.69
N ASP A 38 -14.53 -6.00 -15.84
CA ASP A 38 -13.86 -6.16 -17.13
C ASP A 38 -12.63 -5.24 -17.20
N ALA A 39 -12.77 -3.99 -16.75
CA ALA A 39 -11.65 -3.05 -16.67
C ALA A 39 -10.56 -3.54 -15.70
N ILE A 40 -10.94 -4.11 -14.55
CA ILE A 40 -9.99 -4.60 -13.55
C ILE A 40 -9.24 -5.85 -14.06
N GLN A 41 -9.91 -6.70 -14.85
CA GLN A 41 -9.34 -7.94 -15.37
C GLN A 41 -8.55 -7.76 -16.68
N ALA A 42 -8.67 -6.61 -17.35
CA ALA A 42 -8.04 -6.34 -18.64
C ALA A 42 -6.51 -6.50 -18.64
N GLY A 43 -5.83 -6.19 -17.53
CA GLY A 43 -4.38 -6.29 -17.40
C GLY A 43 -3.87 -7.60 -16.78
N ALA A 44 -4.77 -8.52 -16.45
CA ALA A 44 -4.40 -9.72 -15.71
C ALA A 44 -3.67 -10.75 -16.60
N PRO A 45 -2.59 -11.38 -16.10
CA PRO A 45 -1.89 -12.42 -16.86
C PRO A 45 -2.75 -13.64 -17.21
N LEU A 46 -3.68 -14.02 -16.32
CA LEU A 46 -4.58 -15.14 -16.53
C LEU A 46 -5.87 -14.95 -15.72
N VAL A 47 -7.01 -15.06 -16.41
CA VAL A 47 -8.35 -14.94 -15.84
C VAL A 47 -9.20 -16.11 -16.31
N GLU A 48 -9.89 -16.76 -15.36
CA GLU A 48 -10.83 -17.84 -15.66
C GLU A 48 -12.09 -17.70 -14.81
N SER A 49 -13.28 -17.77 -15.41
CA SER A 49 -14.56 -17.65 -14.71
C SER A 49 -14.69 -16.40 -13.81
N GLY A 50 -14.02 -15.31 -14.20
CA GLY A 50 -13.96 -14.08 -13.42
C GLY A 50 -13.03 -14.12 -12.20
N LEU A 51 -12.10 -15.08 -12.13
CA LEU A 51 -11.08 -15.22 -11.09
C LEU A 51 -9.68 -14.95 -11.66
N PHE A 52 -8.80 -14.35 -10.86
CA PHE A 52 -7.38 -14.24 -11.19
C PHE A 52 -6.69 -15.57 -10.86
N LEU A 53 -6.05 -16.18 -11.84
CA LEU A 53 -5.34 -17.45 -11.64
C LEU A 53 -3.89 -17.21 -11.26
N VAL A 54 -3.45 -17.91 -10.21
CA VAL A 54 -2.08 -17.90 -9.71
C VAL A 54 -1.58 -19.33 -9.52
N PRO A 55 -0.29 -19.62 -9.76
CA PRO A 55 0.27 -20.94 -9.49
C PRO A 55 0.15 -21.29 -8.01
N LYS A 56 -0.43 -22.45 -7.69
CA LYS A 56 -0.39 -22.99 -6.34
C LYS A 56 1.01 -23.55 -6.09
N VAL A 57 1.74 -22.98 -5.14
CA VAL A 57 2.99 -23.56 -4.66
C VAL A 57 2.64 -24.72 -3.72
N ILE A 58 3.11 -25.92 -4.06
CA ILE A 58 3.04 -27.13 -3.24
C ILE A 58 4.46 -27.69 -3.09
N GLU A 59 4.78 -28.20 -1.90
CA GLU A 59 6.03 -28.94 -1.57
C GLU A 59 5.85 -30.43 -1.86
#